data_AF-A0A924IJL4-F1
#
_entry.id   AF-A0A924IJL4-F1
#
_cell.length_a   1.000
_cell.length_b   1.000
_cell.length_c   1.000
_cell.angle_alpha   90.00
_cell.angle_beta   90.00
_cell.angle_gamma   90.00
#
_symmetry.space_group_name_H-M   'P 1'
#
loop_
_entity.id
_entity.type
_entity.pdbx_description
1 polymer ?
#
loop_
_entity_poly.entity_id
_entity_poly.type
_entity_poly.pdbx_seq_one_letter_code
_entity_poly.pdbx_strand_id
1 'polypeptide(L)'
;MKLTSTQNMRSRLIVAGTLLSLLTLTACAPNTMPGTTDPHYLTGGAYGIGLTGPAGPTGATGSTGGTGSTGNTGATGGTGAIGGASAAPTVPTATPNPNATTVPTSPTPTPTAIASVSPTAPATVVSTTPASSALSVATNANLKVTFNRPMESSTLNASTFTLAQGSTSVPGSVTYANNVATFTPTSALTANTVYTGTVTTGAKDTTGNALSANYVWNFTTSQAQQGAGPQAVALSATLSKYAVIAGSTVTNTGGTIVTGDIGLSPGSGYVGFPPGTLNGALQIANPEAAQAKLDLTTSFNDAMSRSGSPIAVSGNLGGMTLVPGLYSSSTSLAISSGDLTFDAQGDANAVFVIKMGSTFTSTSGRKIILAGGAKASNIFWAVGTSATLGTNSDMKGVFLAQASITLETGAKLEGRALTQTGAVSMDAATVTKPAS
;
A
#
# COMPACT_ATOMS: atom_id res chain seq x y z
N MET A 1 58.12 1.10 45.14
CA MET A 1 56.81 1.30 45.80
C MET A 1 56.29 2.66 45.33
N LYS A 2 55.35 2.69 44.38
CA LYS A 2 54.97 3.90 43.63
C LYS A 2 53.43 3.94 43.52
N LEU A 3 52.82 4.86 44.27
CA LEU A 3 51.48 5.41 44.09
C LEU A 3 51.71 6.92 43.85
N THR A 4 50.99 7.70 43.05
CA THR A 4 49.60 7.70 42.55
C THR A 4 49.59 8.69 41.38
N SER A 5 48.71 8.55 40.38
CA SER A 5 48.45 9.61 39.39
C SER A 5 46.96 9.79 39.18
N THR A 6 46.51 11.02 39.47
CA THR A 6 45.16 11.55 39.32
C THR A 6 45.16 12.51 38.12
N GLN A 7 44.19 12.30 37.23
CA GLN A 7 43.46 13.23 36.34
C GLN A 7 44.09 14.51 35.72
N ASN A 8 43.67 14.73 34.46
CA ASN A 8 43.35 15.98 33.74
C ASN A 8 44.39 16.63 32.79
N MET A 9 44.14 16.46 31.48
CA MET A 9 44.29 17.49 30.43
C MET A 9 43.00 17.44 29.58
N ARG A 10 42.11 18.45 29.60
CA ARG A 10 42.16 19.74 28.87
C ARG A 10 42.33 19.58 27.35
N SER A 11 41.26 19.84 26.59
CA SER A 11 41.38 20.62 25.35
C SER A 11 40.09 21.37 25.02
N ARG A 12 40.27 22.61 24.54
CA ARG A 12 39.33 23.73 24.40
C ARG A 12 38.74 23.76 22.99
N LEU A 13 37.50 24.26 22.79
CA LEU A 13 37.17 25.14 21.63
C LEU A 13 35.85 25.94 21.75
N ILE A 14 36.00 27.24 22.02
CA ILE A 14 35.41 28.47 21.43
C ILE A 14 33.97 28.47 20.83
N VAL A 15 33.07 29.18 21.54
CA VAL A 15 32.11 30.27 21.17
C VAL A 15 31.61 30.43 19.72
N ALA A 16 30.28 30.48 19.53
CA ALA A 16 29.55 31.49 18.75
C ALA A 16 28.03 31.43 19.05
N GLY A 17 27.44 32.56 19.45
CA GLY A 17 25.99 32.75 19.59
C GLY A 17 25.46 33.78 18.59
N THR A 18 24.20 33.65 18.20
CA THR A 18 23.31 34.68 17.61
C THR A 18 21.91 34.05 17.46
N LEU A 19 20.93 34.46 18.28
CA LEU A 19 19.88 35.46 18.03
C LEU A 19 18.81 35.00 17.00
N LEU A 20 17.67 34.53 17.51
CA LEU A 20 16.49 34.12 16.75
C LEU A 20 15.55 35.34 16.59
N SER A 21 15.53 35.95 15.42
CA SER A 21 14.66 37.07 15.07
C SER A 21 13.29 36.60 14.59
N LEU A 22 12.26 37.14 15.24
CA LEU A 22 10.83 37.01 14.94
C LEU A 22 10.51 37.63 13.56
N LEU A 23 9.98 36.84 12.62
CA LEU A 23 9.46 37.33 11.33
C LEU A 23 7.94 37.53 11.44
N THR A 24 7.49 38.78 11.44
CA THR A 24 6.08 39.15 11.23
C THR A 24 5.85 39.34 9.73
N LEU A 25 4.88 38.62 9.16
CA LEU A 25 4.42 38.82 7.78
C LEU A 25 3.49 40.03 7.72
N THR A 26 3.96 41.13 7.11
CA THR A 26 3.14 42.27 6.72
C THR A 26 2.50 41.98 5.35
N ALA A 27 1.17 41.99 5.28
CA ALA A 27 0.42 41.88 4.03
C ALA A 27 0.54 43.18 3.21
N CYS A 28 0.88 43.04 1.93
CA CYS A 28 0.90 44.12 0.93
C CYS A 28 -0.49 44.24 0.29
N ALA A 29 -0.97 45.48 0.13
CA ALA A 29 -2.24 45.82 -0.53
C ALA A 29 -2.18 45.59 -2.05
N PRO A 30 -3.31 45.28 -2.72
CA PRO A 30 -3.37 45.20 -4.17
C PRO A 30 -3.41 46.59 -4.82
N ASN A 31 -2.44 46.87 -5.68
CA ASN A 31 -2.40 48.05 -6.54
C ASN A 31 -3.48 48.00 -7.63
N THR A 32 -4.21 49.09 -7.75
CA THR A 32 -5.10 49.46 -8.84
C THR A 32 -4.30 49.77 -10.11
N MET A 33 -4.71 49.26 -11.27
CA MET A 33 -4.19 49.69 -12.58
C MET A 33 -5.12 50.75 -13.19
N PRO A 34 -4.62 51.93 -13.61
CA PRO A 34 -5.38 52.88 -14.42
C PRO A 34 -5.33 52.52 -15.90
N GLY A 35 -6.45 52.74 -16.59
CA GLY A 35 -6.58 52.53 -18.02
C GLY A 35 -5.74 53.49 -18.85
N THR A 36 -5.40 53.04 -20.06
CA THR A 36 -4.90 53.89 -21.13
C THR A 36 -5.68 53.61 -22.40
N THR A 37 -6.36 54.64 -22.86
CA THR A 37 -6.92 54.83 -24.19
C THR A 37 -5.79 55.17 -25.15
N ASP A 38 -5.72 54.54 -26.33
CA ASP A 38 -5.11 55.17 -27.50
C ASP A 38 -5.76 54.66 -28.80
N PRO A 39 -6.18 55.53 -29.75
CA PRO A 39 -6.92 55.15 -30.94
C PRO A 39 -6.01 55.18 -32.18
N HIS A 40 -5.92 54.06 -32.91
CA HIS A 40 -5.46 54.09 -34.30
C HIS A 40 -6.40 53.32 -35.22
N TYR A 41 -7.09 54.14 -36.00
CA TYR A 41 -7.97 53.87 -37.12
C TYR A 41 -7.19 53.26 -38.29
N LEU A 42 -7.61 52.08 -38.78
CA LEU A 42 -7.44 51.69 -40.18
C LEU A 42 -8.67 50.91 -40.67
N THR A 43 -9.16 51.39 -41.81
CA THR A 43 -10.35 51.02 -42.57
C THR A 43 -10.19 49.74 -43.40
N GLY A 44 -11.27 48.96 -43.51
CA GLY A 44 -11.59 48.19 -44.72
C GLY A 44 -11.97 46.71 -44.51
N GLY A 45 -13.15 46.32 -45.02
CA GLY A 45 -13.48 44.93 -45.35
C GLY A 45 -14.69 44.34 -44.62
N ALA A 46 -15.88 44.48 -45.22
CA ALA A 46 -17.10 43.83 -44.78
C ALA A 46 -17.12 42.33 -45.15
N TYR A 47 -17.20 41.45 -44.16
CA TYR A 47 -17.68 40.07 -44.30
C TYR A 47 -18.69 39.78 -43.18
N GLY A 48 -19.90 39.41 -43.59
CA GLY A 48 -21.07 39.30 -42.70
C GLY A 48 -20.95 38.15 -41.71
N ILE A 49 -21.26 38.45 -40.45
CA ILE A 49 -21.55 37.48 -39.39
C ILE A 49 -23.06 37.30 -39.27
N GLY A 50 -23.49 36.04 -39.16
CA GLY A 50 -24.89 35.66 -39.01
C GLY A 50 -25.51 36.27 -37.73
N LEU A 51 -26.63 36.97 -37.92
CA LEU A 51 -27.43 37.50 -36.82
C LEU A 51 -28.14 36.33 -36.11
N THR A 52 -27.82 36.12 -34.85
CA THR A 52 -28.65 35.35 -33.91
C THR A 52 -30.00 36.06 -33.75
N GLY A 53 -31.11 35.32 -33.89
CA GLY A 53 -32.47 35.87 -33.75
C GLY A 53 -32.73 36.48 -32.36
N PRO A 54 -33.74 37.37 -32.23
CA PRO A 54 -34.02 38.05 -30.98
C PRO A 54 -34.39 37.06 -29.86
N ALA A 55 -33.87 37.31 -28.66
CA ALA A 55 -34.23 36.57 -27.45
C ALA A 55 -35.74 36.69 -27.18
N GLY A 56 -36.39 35.57 -26.85
CA GLY A 56 -37.81 35.56 -26.45
C GLY A 56 -38.06 36.36 -25.16
N PRO A 57 -39.32 36.79 -24.90
CA PRO A 57 -39.63 37.62 -23.75
C PRO A 57 -39.32 36.90 -22.43
N THR A 58 -38.60 37.57 -21.54
CA THR A 58 -38.34 37.13 -20.16
C THR A 58 -39.66 37.03 -19.39
N GLY A 59 -39.94 35.86 -18.80
CA GLY A 59 -41.12 35.65 -17.97
C GLY A 59 -41.15 36.58 -16.74
N ALA A 60 -42.34 36.89 -16.25
CA ALA A 60 -42.53 37.83 -15.14
C ALA A 60 -41.78 37.40 -13.87
N THR A 61 -41.02 38.33 -13.30
CA THR A 61 -40.36 38.18 -11.99
C THR A 61 -41.42 38.00 -10.90
N GLY A 62 -41.37 36.89 -10.16
CA GLY A 62 -42.21 36.68 -8.98
C GLY A 62 -41.98 37.74 -7.90
N SER A 63 -42.99 37.99 -7.07
CA SER A 63 -42.96 39.03 -6.03
C SER A 63 -41.81 38.83 -5.02
N THR A 64 -41.04 39.88 -4.79
CA THR A 64 -40.01 39.94 -3.75
C THR A 64 -40.66 39.90 -2.37
N GLY A 65 -40.44 38.82 -1.61
CA GLY A 65 -40.85 38.73 -0.21
C GLY A 65 -40.06 39.69 0.69
N GLY A 66 -40.71 40.28 1.69
CA GLY A 66 -40.12 41.28 2.57
C GLY A 66 -38.88 40.80 3.33
N THR A 67 -37.85 41.64 3.39
CA THR A 67 -36.59 41.41 4.12
C THR A 67 -36.81 41.37 5.63
N GLY A 68 -36.54 40.21 6.24
CA GLY A 68 -36.36 40.04 7.68
C GLY A 68 -34.98 39.43 7.98
N SER A 69 -34.36 39.87 9.07
CA SER A 69 -33.04 39.44 9.53
C SER A 69 -33.05 37.99 10.03
N THR A 70 -32.09 37.19 9.53
CA THR A 70 -31.80 35.77 9.85
C THR A 70 -32.75 34.70 9.26
N GLY A 71 -32.33 34.03 8.18
CA GLY A 71 -32.99 32.82 7.64
C GLY A 71 -32.47 32.40 6.26
N ASN A 72 -32.21 31.11 6.07
CA ASN A 72 -31.58 30.49 4.90
C ASN A 72 -32.32 30.79 3.58
N THR A 73 -31.57 30.97 2.48
CA THR A 73 -32.11 31.11 1.11
C THR A 73 -32.93 29.88 0.71
N GLY A 74 -34.22 30.07 0.45
CA GLY A 74 -35.13 29.02 -0.04
C GLY A 74 -34.82 28.60 -1.49
N ALA A 75 -35.22 27.38 -1.85
CA ALA A 75 -34.96 26.75 -3.14
C ALA A 75 -35.49 27.55 -4.34
N THR A 76 -34.71 27.60 -5.42
CA THR A 76 -35.12 28.16 -6.72
C THR A 76 -36.27 27.35 -7.31
N GLY A 77 -37.35 28.02 -7.71
CA GLY A 77 -38.53 27.39 -8.34
C GLY A 77 -38.18 26.70 -9.67
N GLY A 78 -38.90 25.62 -9.97
CA GLY A 78 -38.66 24.77 -11.16
C GLY A 78 -38.78 25.51 -12.48
N THR A 79 -37.95 25.13 -13.45
CA THR A 79 -37.96 25.62 -14.82
C THR A 79 -39.28 25.25 -15.51
N GLY A 80 -39.95 26.22 -16.13
CA GLY A 80 -41.19 25.99 -16.89
C GLY A 80 -40.99 25.11 -18.12
N ALA A 81 -42.08 24.51 -18.60
CA ALA A 81 -42.08 23.59 -19.74
C ALA A 81 -41.57 24.25 -21.04
N ILE A 82 -40.78 23.48 -21.79
CA ILE A 82 -40.29 23.83 -23.13
C ILE A 82 -41.49 23.85 -24.10
N GLY A 83 -41.69 24.98 -24.79
CA GLY A 83 -42.74 25.11 -25.81
C GLY A 83 -42.54 24.15 -26.99
N GLY A 84 -43.62 23.59 -27.51
CA GLY A 84 -43.60 22.63 -28.62
C GLY A 84 -43.01 23.20 -29.92
N ALA A 85 -42.50 22.29 -30.76
CA ALA A 85 -41.88 22.61 -32.05
C ALA A 85 -42.81 23.45 -32.95
N SER A 86 -42.31 24.57 -33.44
CA SER A 86 -43.01 25.42 -34.41
C SER A 86 -42.97 24.78 -35.80
N ALA A 87 -44.10 24.84 -36.50
CA ALA A 87 -44.28 24.30 -37.84
C ALA A 87 -43.33 24.98 -38.86
N ALA A 88 -42.89 24.22 -39.86
CA ALA A 88 -42.05 24.69 -40.95
C ALA A 88 -42.67 25.92 -41.66
N PRO A 89 -41.87 26.94 -42.01
CA PRO A 89 -42.38 28.11 -42.71
C PRO A 89 -42.88 27.74 -44.11
N THR A 90 -44.08 28.18 -44.44
CA THR A 90 -44.66 28.09 -45.78
C THR A 90 -43.96 29.07 -46.73
N VAL A 91 -43.44 28.55 -47.85
CA VAL A 91 -42.84 29.35 -48.92
C VAL A 91 -43.95 30.11 -49.67
N PRO A 92 -43.86 31.43 -49.87
CA PRO A 92 -44.81 32.16 -50.69
C PRO A 92 -44.64 31.77 -52.17
N THR A 93 -45.74 31.38 -52.81
CA THR A 93 -45.81 31.12 -54.25
C THR A 93 -45.64 32.43 -55.02
N ALA A 94 -44.52 32.60 -55.72
CA ALA A 94 -44.33 33.69 -56.68
C ALA A 94 -45.18 33.44 -57.93
N THR A 95 -45.82 34.50 -58.44
CA THR A 95 -46.56 34.49 -59.70
C THR A 95 -45.60 34.27 -60.89
N PRO A 96 -45.97 33.51 -61.94
CA PRO A 96 -45.09 33.27 -63.07
C PRO A 96 -44.85 34.55 -63.90
N ASN A 97 -43.58 34.88 -64.12
CA ASN A 97 -43.14 35.84 -65.12
C ASN A 97 -43.34 35.25 -66.54
N PRO A 98 -44.12 35.88 -67.44
CA PRO A 98 -44.43 35.31 -68.76
C PRO A 98 -43.29 35.43 -69.80
N ASN A 99 -42.07 35.88 -69.45
CA ASN A 99 -41.03 36.15 -70.45
C ASN A 99 -39.66 35.50 -70.20
N ALA A 100 -39.59 34.32 -69.56
CA ALA A 100 -38.33 33.58 -69.41
C ALA A 100 -38.17 32.52 -70.53
N THR A 101 -37.36 32.85 -71.54
CA THR A 101 -36.84 31.90 -72.53
C THR A 101 -35.99 30.80 -71.87
N THR A 102 -36.14 29.58 -72.36
CA THR A 102 -35.63 28.31 -71.82
C THR A 102 -34.12 28.28 -71.56
N VAL A 103 -33.73 28.15 -70.29
CA VAL A 103 -32.39 27.71 -69.88
C VAL A 103 -32.41 26.18 -69.76
N PRO A 104 -31.46 25.43 -70.35
CA PRO A 104 -31.40 23.98 -70.21
C PRO A 104 -31.11 23.61 -68.75
N THR A 105 -31.94 22.73 -68.20
CA THR A 105 -31.78 22.18 -66.85
C THR A 105 -30.55 21.26 -66.79
N SER A 106 -29.55 21.67 -66.01
CA SER A 106 -28.50 20.79 -65.53
C SER A 106 -29.11 19.63 -64.73
N PRO A 107 -28.68 18.36 -64.93
CA PRO A 107 -29.20 17.24 -64.14
C PRO A 107 -28.89 17.46 -62.66
N THR A 108 -29.93 17.36 -61.83
CA THR A 108 -29.84 17.33 -60.37
C THR A 108 -28.88 16.21 -59.95
N PRO A 109 -27.81 16.49 -59.18
CA PRO A 109 -26.96 15.42 -58.67
C PRO A 109 -27.79 14.50 -57.77
N THR A 110 -27.88 13.22 -58.15
CA THR A 110 -28.45 12.17 -57.32
C THR A 110 -27.65 12.10 -56.01
N PRO A 111 -28.28 12.22 -54.82
CA PRO A 111 -27.55 12.09 -53.57
C PRO A 111 -26.94 10.69 -53.52
N THR A 112 -25.61 10.63 -53.58
CA THR A 112 -24.86 9.38 -53.42
C THR A 112 -25.11 8.91 -51.98
N ALA A 113 -25.65 7.70 -51.83
CA ALA A 113 -25.79 7.08 -50.52
C ALA A 113 -24.43 7.07 -49.83
N ILE A 114 -24.35 7.74 -48.68
CA ILE A 114 -23.18 7.72 -47.81
C ILE A 114 -22.97 6.25 -47.41
N ALA A 115 -21.79 5.70 -47.71
CA ALA A 115 -21.45 4.33 -47.36
C ALA A 115 -21.75 4.08 -45.88
N SER A 116 -22.53 3.04 -45.58
CA SER A 116 -22.73 2.56 -44.22
C SER A 116 -21.37 2.11 -43.68
N VAL A 117 -20.76 2.94 -42.83
CA VAL A 117 -19.53 2.56 -42.12
C VAL A 117 -19.83 1.29 -41.32
N SER A 118 -19.04 0.24 -41.54
CA SER A 118 -19.09 -0.95 -40.67
C SER A 118 -18.90 -0.50 -39.22
N PRO A 119 -19.67 -1.05 -38.26
CA PRO A 119 -19.53 -0.65 -36.86
C PRO A 119 -18.09 -0.90 -36.43
N THR A 120 -17.36 0.18 -36.14
CA THR A 120 -16.04 0.09 -35.54
C THR A 120 -16.20 -0.60 -34.20
N ALA A 121 -15.48 -1.72 -34.00
CA ALA A 121 -15.51 -2.46 -32.74
C ALA A 121 -15.31 -1.49 -31.56
N PRO A 122 -15.91 -1.67 -30.37
CA PRO A 122 -15.79 -0.71 -29.27
C PRO A 122 -14.39 -0.69 -28.63
N ALA A 123 -14.06 0.41 -27.94
CA ALA A 123 -12.89 0.47 -27.07
C ALA A 123 -13.03 -0.53 -25.91
N THR A 124 -11.94 -1.23 -25.57
CA THR A 124 -11.91 -2.16 -24.44
C THR A 124 -10.66 -1.98 -23.59
N VAL A 125 -10.79 -2.29 -22.31
CA VAL A 125 -9.66 -2.39 -21.37
C VAL A 125 -8.99 -3.74 -21.57
N VAL A 126 -7.69 -3.72 -21.88
CA VAL A 126 -6.85 -4.91 -22.09
C VAL A 126 -6.23 -5.37 -20.77
N SER A 127 -5.78 -4.43 -19.95
CA SER A 127 -5.15 -4.73 -18.66
C SER A 127 -5.22 -3.56 -17.69
N THR A 128 -5.14 -3.87 -16.39
CA THR A 128 -4.99 -2.88 -15.33
C THR A 128 -3.78 -3.18 -14.46
N THR A 129 -3.16 -2.13 -13.94
CA THR A 129 -2.20 -2.19 -12.85
C THR A 129 -2.70 -1.25 -11.75
N PRO A 130 -2.98 -1.71 -10.52
CA PRO A 130 -2.96 -3.11 -10.09
C PRO A 130 -3.92 -4.00 -10.88
N ALA A 131 -3.59 -5.29 -10.95
CA ALA A 131 -4.48 -6.30 -11.53
C ALA A 131 -5.75 -6.42 -10.68
N SER A 132 -6.83 -6.93 -11.29
CA SER A 132 -8.07 -7.19 -10.57
C SER A 132 -7.83 -8.15 -9.41
N SER A 133 -8.34 -7.80 -8.24
CA SER A 133 -8.18 -8.50 -6.95
C SER A 133 -6.73 -8.68 -6.51
N ALA A 134 -5.81 -7.82 -6.98
CA ALA A 134 -4.45 -7.80 -6.47
C ALA A 134 -4.43 -7.50 -4.97
N LEU A 135 -3.64 -8.28 -4.24
CA LEU A 135 -3.32 -8.03 -2.83
C LEU A 135 -1.98 -7.30 -2.73
N SER A 136 -1.76 -6.62 -1.61
CA SER A 136 -0.48 -5.98 -1.28
C SER A 136 -0.03 -4.87 -2.23
N VAL A 137 -0.97 -4.06 -2.75
CA VAL A 137 -0.65 -2.92 -3.62
C VAL A 137 -0.03 -1.77 -2.84
N ALA A 138 1.17 -1.31 -3.20
CA ALA A 138 1.82 -0.20 -2.52
C ALA A 138 0.89 1.02 -2.34
N THR A 139 0.90 1.65 -1.18
CA THR A 139 0.01 2.77 -0.85
C THR A 139 0.27 4.03 -1.69
N ASN A 140 1.41 4.10 -2.39
CA ASN A 140 1.76 5.15 -3.35
C ASN A 140 1.59 4.72 -4.82
N ALA A 141 0.96 3.57 -5.09
CA ALA A 141 0.82 3.06 -6.45
C ALA A 141 -0.09 3.94 -7.31
N ASN A 142 0.37 4.26 -8.53
CA ASN A 142 -0.48 4.78 -9.59
C ASN A 142 -1.29 3.66 -10.23
N LEU A 143 -2.54 3.96 -10.61
CA LEU A 143 -3.38 3.01 -11.32
C LEU A 143 -3.23 3.24 -12.82
N LYS A 144 -2.98 2.18 -13.58
CA LYS A 144 -2.82 2.20 -15.03
C LYS A 144 -3.90 1.33 -15.68
N VAL A 145 -4.47 1.83 -16.77
CA VAL A 145 -5.43 1.11 -17.62
C VAL A 145 -4.92 1.15 -19.04
N THR A 146 -4.69 -0.01 -19.63
CA THR A 146 -4.27 -0.14 -21.03
C THR A 146 -5.48 -0.42 -21.90
N PHE A 147 -5.66 0.37 -22.95
CA PHE A 147 -6.75 0.19 -23.91
C PHE A 147 -6.28 -0.54 -25.17
N ASN A 148 -7.20 -1.23 -25.84
CA ASN A 148 -6.92 -1.93 -27.11
C ASN A 148 -6.64 -0.97 -28.28
N ARG A 149 -6.80 0.35 -28.09
CA ARG A 149 -6.70 1.37 -29.13
C ARG A 149 -6.42 2.77 -28.55
N PRO A 150 -6.06 3.74 -29.40
CA PRO A 150 -5.99 5.14 -29.01
C PRO A 150 -7.34 5.67 -28.51
N MET A 151 -7.29 6.39 -27.39
CA MET A 151 -8.42 7.03 -26.73
C MET A 151 -8.37 8.54 -26.94
N GLU A 152 -9.53 9.19 -26.94
CA GLU A 152 -9.63 10.64 -26.97
C GLU A 152 -9.20 11.19 -25.61
N SER A 153 -8.02 11.80 -25.56
CA SER A 153 -7.37 12.25 -24.31
C SER A 153 -8.24 13.19 -23.47
N SER A 154 -9.06 14.03 -24.11
CA SER A 154 -9.96 14.97 -23.42
C SER A 154 -11.07 14.26 -22.63
N THR A 155 -11.42 13.04 -23.02
CA THR A 155 -12.43 12.22 -22.34
C THR A 155 -11.88 11.37 -21.20
N LEU A 156 -10.56 11.31 -21.01
CA LEU A 156 -9.90 10.60 -19.92
C LEU A 156 -9.47 11.59 -18.84
N ASN A 157 -10.33 11.78 -17.85
CA ASN A 157 -10.13 12.73 -16.76
C ASN A 157 -10.69 12.17 -15.44
N ALA A 158 -10.59 12.94 -14.36
CA ALA A 158 -11.00 12.49 -13.02
C ALA A 158 -12.51 12.20 -12.86
N SER A 159 -13.35 12.47 -13.87
CA SER A 159 -14.76 12.06 -13.89
C SER A 159 -14.99 10.71 -14.59
N THR A 160 -14.08 10.31 -15.48
CA THR A 160 -14.20 9.07 -16.28
C THR A 160 -13.25 7.97 -15.85
N PHE A 161 -12.16 8.29 -15.14
CA PHE A 161 -11.33 7.33 -14.43
C PHE A 161 -11.27 7.71 -12.95
N THR A 162 -11.97 6.95 -12.11
CA THR A 162 -12.16 7.22 -10.69
C THR A 162 -11.60 6.10 -9.82
N LEU A 163 -11.32 6.45 -8.56
CA LEU A 163 -10.90 5.55 -7.50
C LEU A 163 -11.74 5.79 -6.26
N ALA A 164 -12.23 4.74 -5.60
CA ALA A 164 -13.04 4.85 -4.40
C ALA A 164 -12.65 3.83 -3.31
N GLN A 165 -12.77 4.23 -2.05
CA GLN A 165 -12.74 3.38 -0.87
C GLN A 165 -14.18 3.18 -0.37
N GLY A 166 -14.81 2.05 -0.70
CA GLY A 166 -16.23 1.87 -0.46
C GLY A 166 -17.04 2.95 -1.20
N SER A 167 -17.74 3.81 -0.47
CA SER A 167 -18.49 4.96 -1.02
C SER A 167 -17.70 6.27 -1.07
N THR A 168 -16.49 6.32 -0.51
CA THR A 168 -15.68 7.54 -0.46
C THR A 168 -14.79 7.64 -1.70
N SER A 169 -14.95 8.72 -2.47
CA SER A 169 -14.09 9.01 -3.62
C SER A 169 -12.67 9.39 -3.17
N VAL A 170 -11.65 8.85 -3.84
CA VAL A 170 -10.24 9.20 -3.63
C VAL A 170 -9.83 10.22 -4.69
N PRO A 171 -9.39 11.43 -4.30
CA PRO A 171 -8.94 12.43 -5.26
C PRO A 171 -7.64 12.02 -5.96
N GLY A 172 -7.53 12.38 -7.24
CA GLY A 172 -6.34 12.10 -8.06
C GLY A 172 -6.38 12.81 -9.41
N SER A 173 -5.25 12.79 -10.11
CA SER A 173 -5.11 13.33 -11.47
C SER A 173 -5.00 12.20 -12.49
N VAL A 174 -5.59 12.40 -13.68
CA VAL A 174 -5.52 11.43 -14.78
C VAL A 174 -4.62 11.99 -15.88
N THR A 175 -3.72 11.16 -16.37
CA THR A 175 -2.88 11.42 -17.55
C THR A 175 -3.06 10.30 -18.56
N TYR A 176 -2.84 10.58 -19.84
CA TYR A 176 -2.99 9.58 -20.90
C TYR A 176 -1.83 9.70 -21.90
N ALA A 177 -1.14 8.58 -22.14
CA ALA A 177 -0.09 8.47 -23.15
C ALA A 177 0.05 7.01 -23.60
N ASN A 178 0.37 6.77 -24.86
CA ASN A 178 0.69 5.44 -25.41
C ASN A 178 -0.38 4.37 -25.10
N ASN A 179 -1.67 4.69 -25.30
CA ASN A 179 -2.80 3.81 -24.99
C ASN A 179 -2.98 3.46 -23.50
N VAL A 180 -2.28 4.15 -22.60
CA VAL A 180 -2.36 3.93 -21.15
C VAL A 180 -2.88 5.17 -20.45
N ALA A 181 -4.02 5.05 -19.77
CA ALA A 181 -4.47 6.06 -18.81
C ALA A 181 -3.84 5.76 -17.44
N THR A 182 -3.28 6.78 -16.79
CA THR A 182 -2.68 6.68 -15.46
C THR A 182 -3.41 7.61 -14.50
N PHE A 183 -4.05 7.05 -13.49
CA PHE A 183 -4.61 7.77 -12.35
C PHE A 183 -3.56 7.84 -11.22
N THR A 184 -3.27 9.04 -10.76
CA THR A 184 -2.32 9.33 -9.69
C THR A 184 -3.08 9.90 -8.49
N PRO A 185 -3.25 9.14 -7.40
CA PRO A 185 -3.86 9.66 -6.18
C PRO A 185 -3.11 10.90 -5.67
N THR A 186 -3.83 11.91 -5.18
CA THR A 186 -3.19 13.13 -4.64
C THR A 186 -2.51 12.89 -3.28
N SER A 187 -2.94 11.85 -2.56
CA SER A 187 -2.41 11.44 -1.27
C SER A 187 -2.17 9.94 -1.29
N ALA A 188 -1.25 9.47 -0.44
CA ALA A 188 -1.05 8.04 -0.24
C ALA A 188 -2.34 7.37 0.20
N LEU A 189 -2.62 6.20 -0.39
CA LEU A 189 -3.76 5.36 -0.06
C LEU A 189 -3.61 4.82 1.37
N THR A 190 -4.74 4.59 2.02
CA THR A 190 -4.77 3.96 3.34
C THR A 190 -4.28 2.52 3.22
N ALA A 191 -3.45 2.08 4.17
CA ALA A 191 -2.94 0.72 4.21
C ALA A 191 -4.06 -0.30 4.47
N ASN A 192 -3.84 -1.56 4.03
CA ASN A 192 -4.75 -2.70 4.25
C ASN A 192 -6.22 -2.39 3.90
N THR A 193 -6.43 -1.67 2.81
CA THR A 193 -7.73 -1.12 2.45
C THR A 193 -8.11 -1.56 1.04
N VAL A 194 -9.35 -1.99 0.85
CA VAL A 194 -9.90 -2.33 -0.46
C VAL A 194 -10.26 -1.04 -1.19
N TYR A 195 -9.72 -0.89 -2.40
CA TYR A 195 -10.03 0.19 -3.31
C TYR A 195 -10.66 -0.35 -4.59
N THR A 196 -11.58 0.43 -5.16
CA THR A 196 -12.28 0.13 -6.41
C THR A 196 -11.91 1.16 -7.47
N GLY A 197 -11.26 0.72 -8.54
CA GLY A 197 -11.03 1.52 -9.74
C GLY A 197 -12.22 1.41 -10.69
N THR A 198 -12.59 2.52 -11.34
CA THR A 198 -13.65 2.52 -12.35
C THR A 198 -13.24 3.36 -13.55
N VAL A 199 -13.38 2.79 -14.76
CA VAL A 199 -13.41 3.58 -16.01
C VAL A 199 -14.84 3.58 -16.54
N THR A 200 -15.42 4.77 -16.70
CA THR A 200 -16.84 4.92 -17.09
C THR A 200 -17.02 4.89 -18.60
N THR A 201 -18.27 4.71 -19.04
CA THR A 201 -18.68 4.86 -20.45
C THR A 201 -18.50 6.30 -20.99
N GLY A 202 -18.11 7.26 -20.16
CA GLY A 202 -17.70 8.59 -20.61
C GLY A 202 -16.35 8.61 -21.35
N ALA A 203 -15.50 7.59 -21.16
CA ALA A 203 -14.25 7.45 -21.89
C ALA A 203 -14.50 6.99 -23.33
N LYS A 204 -14.01 7.75 -24.32
CA LYS A 204 -14.24 7.51 -25.75
C LYS A 204 -12.95 7.32 -26.52
N ASP A 205 -13.01 6.59 -27.63
CA ASP A 205 -11.92 6.53 -28.60
C ASP A 205 -11.85 7.79 -29.49
N THR A 206 -10.79 7.90 -30.28
CA THR A 206 -10.59 9.03 -31.22
C THR A 206 -11.64 9.08 -32.34
N THR A 207 -12.51 8.07 -32.45
CA THR A 207 -13.66 8.04 -33.37
C THR A 207 -14.99 8.35 -32.67
N GLY A 208 -14.95 8.65 -31.36
CA GLY A 208 -16.12 9.00 -30.56
C GLY A 208 -16.87 7.83 -29.94
N ASN A 209 -16.39 6.58 -30.11
CA ASN A 209 -17.04 5.40 -29.54
C ASN A 209 -16.69 5.25 -28.05
N ALA A 210 -17.72 5.10 -27.21
CA ALA A 210 -17.58 4.86 -25.78
C ALA A 210 -17.17 3.41 -25.46
N LEU A 211 -16.69 3.18 -24.22
CA LEU A 211 -16.67 1.84 -23.63
C LEU A 211 -18.09 1.25 -23.59
N SER A 212 -18.23 -0.06 -23.84
CA SER A 212 -19.54 -0.73 -23.85
C SER A 212 -20.20 -0.79 -22.47
N ALA A 213 -19.42 -0.78 -21.39
CA ALA A 213 -19.86 -0.74 -20.01
C ALA A 213 -18.78 -0.11 -19.12
N ASN A 214 -19.16 0.28 -17.90
CA ASN A 214 -18.16 0.68 -16.91
C ASN A 214 -17.24 -0.50 -16.61
N TYR A 215 -15.93 -0.27 -16.71
CA TYR A 215 -14.94 -1.25 -16.31
C TYR A 215 -14.60 -1.04 -14.84
N VAL A 216 -14.95 -2.00 -13.99
CA VAL A 216 -14.79 -1.93 -12.54
C VAL A 216 -13.89 -3.05 -12.07
N TRP A 217 -12.89 -2.71 -11.24
CA TRP A 217 -12.03 -3.70 -10.60
C TRP A 217 -11.69 -3.25 -9.18
N ASN A 218 -11.35 -4.21 -8.33
CA ASN A 218 -10.88 -3.95 -6.97
C ASN A 218 -9.43 -4.38 -6.79
N PHE A 219 -8.77 -3.82 -5.79
CA PHE A 219 -7.49 -4.29 -5.26
C PHE A 219 -7.39 -3.93 -3.78
N THR A 220 -6.49 -4.59 -3.06
CA THR A 220 -6.22 -4.30 -1.64
C THR A 220 -4.84 -3.70 -1.52
N THR A 221 -4.75 -2.52 -0.91
CA THR A 221 -3.45 -1.91 -0.60
C THR A 221 -2.67 -2.77 0.37
N SER A 222 -1.35 -2.70 0.25
CA SER A 222 -0.44 -3.27 1.21
C SER A 222 -0.78 -2.74 2.59
N GLN A 223 -0.50 -3.56 3.59
CA GLN A 223 -0.28 -3.02 4.93
C GLN A 223 0.81 -1.94 4.83
N ALA A 224 0.83 -0.97 5.76
CA ALA A 224 1.72 0.18 5.67
C ALA A 224 3.14 -0.33 5.40
N GLN A 225 3.64 -0.10 4.18
CA GLN A 225 4.91 -0.63 3.74
C GLN A 225 5.98 0.20 4.45
N GLN A 226 6.43 -0.28 5.62
CA GLN A 226 7.66 0.22 6.21
C GLN A 226 8.79 -0.41 5.38
N GLY A 227 9.56 0.40 4.65
CA GLY A 227 10.75 -0.11 3.92
C GLY A 227 11.62 -0.97 4.84
N ALA A 228 12.30 -2.00 4.31
CA ALA A 228 13.13 -3.00 5.02
C ALA A 228 12.54 -3.66 6.30
N GLY A 229 11.36 -3.26 6.80
CA GLY A 229 10.90 -3.59 8.15
C GLY A 229 11.65 -2.81 9.25
N PRO A 230 11.39 -3.10 10.54
CA PRO A 230 12.17 -2.55 11.64
C PRO A 230 13.64 -2.98 11.54
N GLN A 231 14.56 -2.30 12.25
CA GLN A 231 15.95 -2.78 12.37
C GLN A 231 15.97 -4.25 12.85
N ALA A 232 16.94 -5.09 12.46
CA ALA A 232 17.04 -6.45 13.01
C ALA A 232 17.16 -6.44 14.54
N VAL A 233 16.62 -7.46 15.24
CA VAL A 233 16.89 -7.64 16.68
C VAL A 233 18.36 -8.03 16.82
N ALA A 234 19.11 -7.24 17.57
CA ALA A 234 20.53 -7.47 17.73
C ALA A 234 20.77 -8.75 18.53
N LEU A 235 21.41 -9.73 17.91
CA LEU A 235 21.99 -10.88 18.59
C LEU A 235 23.47 -10.60 18.77
N SER A 236 23.95 -10.57 20.03
CA SER A 236 25.37 -10.33 20.30
C SER A 236 26.25 -11.36 19.59
N ALA A 237 27.53 -11.05 19.42
CA ALA A 237 28.50 -12.01 18.88
C ALA A 237 28.50 -13.34 19.67
N THR A 238 28.35 -13.27 21.00
CA THR A 238 28.24 -14.44 21.88
C THR A 238 26.96 -15.23 21.60
N LEU A 239 25.81 -14.57 21.61
CA LEU A 239 24.51 -15.24 21.43
C LEU A 239 24.34 -15.81 20.01
N SER A 240 24.92 -15.15 19.01
CA SER A 240 24.78 -15.53 17.60
C SER A 240 25.34 -16.92 17.27
N LYS A 241 26.23 -17.47 18.11
CA LYS A 241 26.85 -18.80 17.95
C LYS A 241 25.86 -19.95 18.13
N TYR A 242 24.89 -19.74 19.03
CA TYR A 242 24.01 -20.79 19.52
C TYR A 242 22.84 -21.06 18.57
N ALA A 243 22.55 -22.34 18.37
CA ALA A 243 21.29 -22.83 17.82
C ALA A 243 20.25 -22.99 18.93
N VAL A 244 20.69 -23.39 20.12
CA VAL A 244 19.83 -23.62 21.29
C VAL A 244 20.43 -22.96 22.52
N ILE A 245 19.62 -22.21 23.27
CA ILE A 245 19.92 -21.78 24.63
C ILE A 245 18.74 -22.07 25.54
N ALA A 246 19.00 -22.68 26.70
CA ALA A 246 18.01 -22.94 27.72
C ALA A 246 18.38 -22.33 29.09
N GLY A 247 17.39 -22.13 29.96
CA GLY A 247 17.57 -21.66 31.33
C GLY A 247 17.65 -22.79 32.34
N SER A 248 16.73 -23.74 32.26
CA SER A 248 16.59 -24.82 33.25
C SER A 248 17.20 -26.14 32.77
N THR A 249 16.71 -26.69 31.66
CA THR A 249 17.20 -27.96 31.11
C THR A 249 17.17 -27.98 29.58
N VAL A 250 18.01 -28.83 28.99
CA VAL A 250 17.90 -29.26 27.59
C VAL A 250 17.65 -30.76 27.60
N THR A 251 16.49 -31.15 27.06
CA THR A 251 16.07 -32.56 27.02
C THR A 251 15.85 -32.98 25.58
N ASN A 252 16.39 -34.14 25.22
CA ASN A 252 16.16 -34.74 23.91
C ASN A 252 15.64 -36.18 24.01
N THR A 253 14.70 -36.51 23.13
CA THR A 253 14.29 -37.88 22.79
C THR A 253 14.55 -38.12 21.30
N GLY A 254 14.87 -39.36 20.92
CA GLY A 254 15.07 -39.71 19.51
C GLY A 254 16.28 -39.05 18.83
N GLY A 255 16.41 -39.27 17.52
CA GLY A 255 17.57 -38.87 16.72
C GLY A 255 17.58 -37.39 16.32
N THR A 256 17.47 -36.48 17.30
CA THR A 256 17.56 -35.04 17.03
C THR A 256 18.92 -34.65 16.47
N ILE A 257 18.96 -33.71 15.53
CA ILE A 257 20.20 -33.12 15.01
C ILE A 257 20.20 -31.63 15.30
N VAL A 258 21.22 -31.15 16.01
CA VAL A 258 21.45 -29.71 16.24
C VAL A 258 22.73 -29.29 15.51
N THR A 259 22.62 -28.31 14.62
CA THR A 259 23.76 -27.70 13.91
C THR A 259 23.95 -26.27 14.39
N GLY A 260 25.01 -26.07 15.19
CA GLY A 260 25.26 -24.87 16.00
C GLY A 260 25.37 -25.22 17.49
N ASP A 261 25.81 -24.26 18.29
CA ASP A 261 26.14 -24.52 19.69
C ASP A 261 24.88 -24.69 20.56
N ILE A 262 24.99 -25.49 21.62
CA ILE A 262 23.99 -25.59 22.69
C ILE A 262 24.52 -24.92 23.95
N GLY A 263 23.75 -23.99 24.50
CA GLY A 263 24.03 -23.30 25.75
C GLY A 263 22.99 -23.62 26.82
N LEU A 264 23.45 -23.81 28.07
CA LEU A 264 22.56 -23.98 29.21
C LEU A 264 23.14 -23.26 30.43
N SER A 265 22.39 -22.31 30.98
CA SER A 265 22.73 -21.60 32.21
C SER A 265 21.48 -20.90 32.78
N PRO A 266 21.29 -20.85 34.11
CA PRO A 266 22.15 -21.43 35.16
C PRO A 266 21.96 -22.94 35.35
N GLY A 267 21.00 -23.55 34.65
CA GLY A 267 20.77 -24.99 34.70
C GLY A 267 21.98 -25.83 34.28
N SER A 268 21.93 -27.11 34.62
CA SER A 268 22.95 -28.09 34.24
C SER A 268 22.37 -29.41 33.70
N GLY A 269 21.04 -29.55 33.70
CA GLY A 269 20.35 -30.72 33.18
C GLY A 269 20.38 -30.76 31.66
N TYR A 270 21.30 -31.55 31.09
CA TYR A 270 21.44 -31.81 29.67
C TYR A 270 21.35 -33.33 29.43
N VAL A 271 20.36 -33.80 28.68
CA VAL A 271 20.12 -35.23 28.46
C VAL A 271 19.64 -35.54 27.05
N GLY A 272 19.97 -36.73 26.55
CA GLY A 272 19.48 -37.25 25.26
C GLY A 272 20.41 -37.01 24.07
N PHE A 273 21.67 -36.64 24.30
CA PHE A 273 22.72 -36.58 23.28
C PHE A 273 23.91 -37.45 23.73
N PRO A 274 23.96 -38.75 23.38
CA PRO A 274 23.11 -39.50 22.44
C PRO A 274 21.70 -39.89 22.98
N PRO A 275 20.73 -40.29 22.11
CA PRO A 275 20.85 -40.56 20.67
C PRO A 275 20.84 -39.33 19.76
N GLY A 276 20.54 -38.15 20.29
CA GLY A 276 20.70 -36.90 19.56
C GLY A 276 22.15 -36.66 19.15
N THR A 277 22.33 -35.94 18.05
CA THR A 277 23.63 -35.52 17.51
C THR A 277 23.78 -34.01 17.60
N LEU A 278 24.90 -33.55 18.15
CA LEU A 278 25.28 -32.15 18.21
C LEU A 278 26.45 -31.89 17.26
N ASN A 279 26.24 -31.05 16.25
CA ASN A 279 27.23 -30.50 15.34
C ASN A 279 27.57 -29.06 15.78
N GLY A 280 28.25 -28.93 16.92
CA GLY A 280 28.58 -27.65 17.54
C GLY A 280 29.26 -27.85 18.90
N ALA A 281 29.55 -26.75 19.59
CA ALA A 281 30.06 -26.78 20.94
C ALA A 281 28.93 -26.89 21.98
N LEU A 282 29.22 -27.57 23.09
CA LEU A 282 28.35 -27.67 24.24
C LEU A 282 28.86 -26.75 25.36
N GLN A 283 28.03 -25.82 25.82
CA GLN A 283 28.38 -24.81 26.82
C GLN A 283 27.39 -24.89 28.00
N ILE A 284 27.75 -25.61 29.06
CA ILE A 284 26.87 -25.84 30.22
C ILE A 284 27.47 -25.17 31.46
N ALA A 285 26.65 -24.40 32.16
CA ALA A 285 26.96 -23.80 33.47
C ALA A 285 28.33 -23.08 33.52
N ASN A 286 28.73 -22.44 32.42
CA ASN A 286 30.01 -21.76 32.29
C ASN A 286 29.83 -20.25 31.98
N PRO A 287 30.91 -19.44 32.05
CA PRO A 287 30.81 -18.00 31.82
C PRO A 287 30.29 -17.61 30.43
N GLU A 288 30.60 -18.39 29.39
CA GLU A 288 30.15 -18.09 28.02
C GLU A 288 28.62 -18.29 27.90
N ALA A 289 28.10 -19.41 28.40
CA ALA A 289 26.66 -19.66 28.46
C ALA A 289 25.96 -18.63 29.34
N ALA A 290 26.52 -18.28 30.50
CA ALA A 290 25.97 -17.24 31.38
C ALA A 290 25.91 -15.87 30.69
N GLN A 291 26.95 -15.47 29.95
CA GLN A 291 26.94 -14.23 29.18
C GLN A 291 25.90 -14.28 28.06
N ALA A 292 25.79 -15.40 27.35
CA ALA A 292 24.79 -15.57 26.30
C ALA A 292 23.34 -15.46 26.84
N LYS A 293 23.08 -15.86 28.09
CA LYS A 293 21.78 -15.65 28.77
C LYS A 293 21.47 -14.19 29.07
N LEU A 294 22.49 -13.42 29.46
CA LEU A 294 22.35 -11.97 29.66
C LEU A 294 22.07 -11.28 28.32
N ASP A 295 22.82 -11.64 27.29
CA ASP A 295 22.65 -11.10 25.94
C ASP A 295 21.26 -11.46 25.37
N LEU A 296 20.79 -12.69 25.59
CA LEU A 296 19.43 -13.12 25.25
C LEU A 296 18.37 -12.27 25.95
N THR A 297 18.58 -11.92 27.21
CA THR A 297 17.67 -11.06 27.95
C THR A 297 17.62 -9.66 27.34
N THR A 298 18.76 -9.11 26.93
CA THR A 298 18.81 -7.84 26.20
C THR A 298 18.07 -7.93 24.86
N SER A 299 18.32 -8.96 24.05
CA SER A 299 17.64 -9.14 22.76
C SER A 299 16.13 -9.34 22.90
N PHE A 300 15.68 -10.10 23.90
CA PHE A 300 14.26 -10.27 24.19
C PHE A 300 13.61 -8.94 24.61
N ASN A 301 14.25 -8.18 25.49
CA ASN A 301 13.76 -6.89 25.93
C ASN A 301 13.73 -5.85 24.80
N ASP A 302 14.73 -5.82 23.90
CA ASP A 302 14.70 -5.04 22.66
C ASP A 302 13.45 -5.41 21.84
N ALA A 303 13.29 -6.68 21.48
CA ALA A 303 12.17 -7.14 20.66
C ALA A 303 10.79 -6.79 21.27
N MET A 304 10.62 -6.99 22.58
CA MET A 304 9.36 -6.70 23.28
C MET A 304 9.08 -5.20 23.43
N SER A 305 10.11 -4.38 23.66
CA SER A 305 10.00 -2.94 23.88
C SER A 305 9.82 -2.12 22.60
N ARG A 306 10.09 -2.71 21.43
CA ARG A 306 9.89 -2.06 20.13
C ARG A 306 8.47 -1.50 20.01
N SER A 307 8.43 -0.22 19.70
CA SER A 307 7.24 0.58 19.44
C SER A 307 7.46 1.32 18.12
N GLY A 308 6.38 1.60 17.39
CA GLY A 308 6.47 2.10 16.01
C GLY A 308 5.33 1.56 15.17
N SER A 309 4.11 1.97 15.51
CA SER A 309 2.85 1.57 14.85
C SER A 309 2.82 0.09 14.45
N PRO A 310 2.90 -0.83 15.44
CA PRO A 310 2.93 -2.26 15.15
C PRO A 310 1.63 -2.69 14.47
N ILE A 311 1.75 -3.62 13.53
CA ILE A 311 0.63 -4.27 12.87
C ILE A 311 0.00 -5.26 13.86
N ALA A 312 -1.27 -5.05 14.19
CA ALA A 312 -1.99 -5.96 15.07
C ALA A 312 -2.25 -7.30 14.38
N VAL A 313 -1.89 -8.40 15.05
CA VAL A 313 -2.19 -9.78 14.64
C VAL A 313 -2.77 -10.55 15.82
N SER A 314 -3.60 -11.55 15.57
CA SER A 314 -4.23 -12.36 16.61
C SER A 314 -4.61 -13.75 16.10
N GLY A 315 -4.58 -14.73 17.00
CA GLY A 315 -5.04 -16.09 16.69
C GLY A 315 -4.18 -16.79 15.64
N ASN A 316 -4.83 -17.33 14.60
CA ASN A 316 -4.16 -18.10 13.55
C ASN A 316 -3.47 -17.19 12.53
N LEU A 317 -2.19 -17.41 12.30
CA LEU A 317 -1.38 -16.77 11.26
C LEU A 317 -1.32 -17.59 9.96
N GLY A 318 -1.70 -18.87 9.98
CA GLY A 318 -1.62 -19.70 8.79
C GLY A 318 -2.58 -19.24 7.69
N GLY A 319 -2.10 -19.29 6.44
CA GLY A 319 -2.75 -18.69 5.27
C GLY A 319 -2.39 -17.22 5.04
N MET A 320 -1.73 -16.56 6.01
CA MET A 320 -1.29 -15.17 5.85
C MET A 320 0.02 -15.07 5.08
N THR A 321 0.19 -13.96 4.38
CA THR A 321 1.50 -13.48 3.89
C THR A 321 1.86 -12.22 4.66
N LEU A 322 2.93 -12.28 5.44
CA LEU A 322 3.47 -11.16 6.19
C LEU A 322 4.60 -10.53 5.37
N VAL A 323 4.58 -9.21 5.30
CA VAL A 323 5.59 -8.36 4.65
C VAL A 323 6.52 -7.77 5.73
N PRO A 324 7.64 -7.13 5.38
CA PRO A 324 8.60 -6.65 6.39
C PRO A 324 7.92 -5.69 7.37
N GLY A 325 8.10 -5.92 8.68
CA GLY A 325 7.31 -5.17 9.66
C GLY A 325 7.42 -5.65 11.11
N LEU A 326 6.90 -4.79 12.00
CA LEU A 326 6.68 -5.10 13.41
C LEU A 326 5.22 -5.53 13.60
N TYR A 327 5.02 -6.74 14.10
CA TYR A 327 3.72 -7.36 14.36
C TYR A 327 3.53 -7.56 15.85
N SER A 328 2.33 -7.31 16.36
CA SER A 328 2.05 -7.44 17.79
C SER A 328 0.72 -8.12 18.09
N SER A 329 0.74 -8.99 19.09
CA SER A 329 -0.44 -9.56 19.74
C SER A 329 -0.33 -9.47 21.26
N SER A 330 -1.42 -9.15 21.96
CA SER A 330 -1.46 -9.25 23.42
C SER A 330 -1.72 -10.68 23.91
N THR A 331 -2.19 -11.56 23.01
CA THR A 331 -2.58 -12.95 23.31
C THR A 331 -1.66 -13.94 22.60
N SER A 332 -2.04 -15.21 22.60
CA SER A 332 -1.32 -16.26 21.88
C SER A 332 -1.48 -16.10 20.37
N LEU A 333 -0.42 -16.44 19.64
CA LEU A 333 -0.46 -16.64 18.19
C LEU A 333 -0.27 -18.12 17.88
N ALA A 334 -0.88 -18.57 16.79
CA ALA A 334 -0.74 -19.94 16.33
C ALA A 334 -0.56 -20.00 14.81
N ILE A 335 0.05 -21.07 14.32
CA ILE A 335 -0.20 -21.57 12.96
C ILE A 335 -1.04 -22.83 13.17
N SER A 336 -2.36 -22.69 13.20
CA SER A 336 -3.28 -23.79 13.49
C SER A 336 -3.81 -24.47 12.23
N SER A 337 -3.94 -23.73 11.13
CA SER A 337 -4.32 -24.21 9.80
C SER A 337 -3.76 -23.31 8.70
N GLY A 338 -3.44 -23.88 7.53
CA GLY A 338 -2.69 -23.19 6.47
C GLY A 338 -1.19 -23.08 6.79
N ASP A 339 -0.40 -22.56 5.85
CA ASP A 339 1.03 -22.26 6.03
C ASP A 339 1.22 -20.74 6.10
N LEU A 340 2.24 -20.28 6.84
CA LEU A 340 2.54 -18.86 6.98
C LEU A 340 3.63 -18.47 5.99
N THR A 341 3.44 -17.41 5.21
CA THR A 341 4.46 -16.89 4.29
C THR A 341 5.05 -15.59 4.83
N PHE A 342 6.38 -15.49 4.82
CA PHE A 342 7.09 -14.20 4.93
C PHE A 342 7.62 -13.81 3.56
N ASP A 343 7.12 -12.69 3.03
CA ASP A 343 7.53 -12.15 1.74
C ASP A 343 8.34 -10.87 1.95
N ALA A 344 9.61 -10.91 1.58
CA ALA A 344 10.51 -9.77 1.68
C ALA A 344 10.35 -8.74 0.54
N GLN A 345 9.46 -8.99 -0.42
CA GLN A 345 9.14 -8.07 -1.52
C GLN A 345 10.36 -7.64 -2.35
N GLY A 346 11.36 -8.52 -2.47
CA GLY A 346 12.61 -8.29 -3.19
C GLY A 346 13.76 -7.73 -2.34
N ASP A 347 13.53 -7.41 -1.06
CA ASP A 347 14.56 -6.88 -0.16
C ASP A 347 15.19 -7.99 0.70
N ALA A 348 16.39 -8.44 0.32
CA ALA A 348 17.11 -9.47 1.06
C ALA A 348 17.52 -9.07 2.50
N ASN A 349 17.35 -7.81 2.88
CA ASN A 349 17.59 -7.28 4.23
C ASN A 349 16.29 -7.07 5.00
N ALA A 350 15.14 -7.43 4.44
CA ALA A 350 13.85 -7.38 5.09
C ALA A 350 13.85 -8.04 6.47
N VAL A 351 13.25 -7.37 7.46
CA VAL A 351 13.14 -7.82 8.84
C VAL A 351 11.68 -7.95 9.24
N PHE A 352 11.41 -9.01 10.00
CA PHE A 352 10.11 -9.32 10.55
C PHE A 352 10.26 -9.52 12.06
N VAL A 353 9.55 -8.73 12.85
CA VAL A 353 9.52 -8.89 14.32
C VAL A 353 8.10 -9.14 14.75
N ILE A 354 7.85 -10.29 15.34
CA ILE A 354 6.54 -10.71 15.82
C ILE A 354 6.62 -10.82 17.33
N LYS A 355 5.92 -9.93 18.04
CA LYS A 355 5.84 -9.97 19.50
C LYS A 355 4.46 -10.41 19.97
N MET A 356 4.42 -11.30 20.96
CA MET A 356 3.18 -11.80 21.55
C MET A 356 3.26 -11.82 23.07
N GLY A 357 2.14 -11.50 23.73
CA GLY A 357 2.06 -11.49 25.19
C GLY A 357 2.02 -12.88 25.83
N SER A 358 1.68 -13.92 25.06
CA SER A 358 1.51 -15.28 25.57
C SER A 358 2.31 -16.29 24.74
N THR A 359 1.69 -17.41 24.36
CA THR A 359 2.33 -18.54 23.69
C THR A 359 2.35 -18.41 22.17
N PHE A 360 3.33 -19.05 21.55
CA PHE A 360 3.29 -19.42 20.14
C PHE A 360 3.03 -20.92 20.00
N THR A 361 2.15 -21.33 19.09
CA THR A 361 1.99 -22.75 18.76
C THR A 361 1.93 -22.97 17.25
N SER A 362 2.42 -24.12 16.79
CA SER A 362 2.09 -24.62 15.45
C SER A 362 1.51 -26.02 15.56
N THR A 363 0.49 -26.33 14.77
CA THR A 363 -0.06 -27.68 14.68
C THR A 363 0.83 -28.58 13.80
N SER A 364 0.46 -29.85 13.67
CA SER A 364 1.23 -30.81 12.89
C SER A 364 1.39 -30.40 11.42
N GLY A 365 2.60 -30.56 10.88
CA GLY A 365 2.93 -30.39 9.47
C GLY A 365 2.86 -28.96 8.94
N ARG A 366 2.69 -27.96 9.81
CA ARG A 366 2.64 -26.54 9.42
C ARG A 366 3.99 -26.05 8.95
N LYS A 367 4.00 -25.11 8.00
CA LYS A 367 5.23 -24.55 7.44
C LYS A 367 5.27 -23.04 7.52
N ILE A 368 6.49 -22.53 7.67
CA ILE A 368 6.84 -21.15 7.35
C ILE A 368 7.56 -21.14 5.99
N ILE A 369 7.00 -20.38 5.04
CA ILE A 369 7.48 -20.23 3.67
C ILE A 369 8.21 -18.88 3.57
N LEU A 370 9.41 -18.89 3.00
CA LEU A 370 10.17 -17.67 2.71
C LEU A 370 10.03 -17.31 1.23
N ALA A 371 9.58 -16.08 0.95
CA ALA A 371 9.37 -15.55 -0.39
C ALA A 371 10.06 -14.19 -0.55
N GLY A 372 10.22 -13.75 -1.80
CA GLY A 372 10.75 -12.42 -2.12
C GLY A 372 12.15 -12.12 -1.58
N GLY A 373 12.95 -13.14 -1.26
CA GLY A 373 14.28 -12.98 -0.67
C GLY A 373 14.31 -12.98 0.86
N ALA A 374 13.21 -13.31 1.54
CA ALA A 374 13.16 -13.38 2.99
C ALA A 374 14.17 -14.41 3.53
N LYS A 375 14.80 -14.09 4.67
CA LYS A 375 15.79 -14.94 5.32
C LYS A 375 15.33 -15.30 6.72
N ALA A 376 15.50 -16.57 7.10
CA ALA A 376 15.22 -17.04 8.47
C ALA A 376 15.99 -16.26 9.54
N SER A 377 17.20 -15.77 9.22
CA SER A 377 18.01 -14.93 10.12
C SER A 377 17.35 -13.59 10.50
N ASN A 378 16.39 -13.11 9.71
CA ASN A 378 15.75 -11.80 9.88
C ASN A 378 14.31 -11.89 10.40
N ILE A 379 13.87 -13.09 10.80
CA ILE A 379 12.54 -13.31 11.39
C ILE A 379 12.73 -13.54 12.89
N PHE A 380 12.11 -12.70 13.71
CA PHE A 380 12.24 -12.74 15.17
C PHE A 380 10.89 -12.94 15.82
N TRP A 381 10.80 -13.98 16.65
CA TRP A 381 9.61 -14.33 17.43
C TRP A 381 9.87 -14.03 18.91
N ALA A 382 9.34 -12.92 19.42
CA ALA A 382 9.37 -12.58 20.83
C ALA A 382 8.12 -13.15 21.52
N VAL A 383 8.31 -14.27 22.21
CA VAL A 383 7.24 -15.07 22.80
C VAL A 383 7.16 -14.80 24.30
N GLY A 384 6.07 -14.15 24.72
CA GLY A 384 5.87 -13.71 26.10
C GLY A 384 5.89 -14.83 27.13
N THR A 385 5.58 -16.07 26.73
CA THR A 385 5.72 -17.26 27.58
C THR A 385 6.51 -18.36 26.88
N SER A 386 5.83 -19.34 26.28
CA SER A 386 6.44 -20.54 25.70
C SER A 386 6.06 -20.72 24.23
N ALA A 387 6.94 -21.36 23.47
CA ALA A 387 6.65 -21.75 22.08
C ALA A 387 6.60 -23.28 21.93
N THR A 388 5.62 -23.78 21.17
CA THR A 388 5.54 -25.20 20.79
C THR A 388 5.53 -25.31 19.27
N LEU A 389 6.55 -25.98 18.72
CA LEU A 389 6.66 -26.30 17.31
C LEU A 389 6.10 -27.71 17.11
N GLY A 390 4.97 -27.81 16.42
CA GLY A 390 4.21 -29.05 16.31
C GLY A 390 4.93 -30.14 15.54
N THR A 391 4.47 -31.38 15.68
CA THR A 391 5.05 -32.54 14.98
C THR A 391 5.23 -32.30 13.48
N ASN A 392 6.38 -32.70 12.93
CA ASN A 392 6.72 -32.57 11.50
C ASN A 392 6.56 -31.15 10.92
N SER A 393 6.55 -30.11 11.75
CA SER A 393 6.50 -28.72 11.29
C SER A 393 7.83 -28.28 10.67
N ASP A 394 7.80 -27.29 9.78
CA ASP A 394 9.00 -26.64 9.23
C ASP A 394 8.95 -25.14 9.55
N MET A 395 9.70 -24.75 10.57
CA MET A 395 9.65 -23.42 11.18
C MET A 395 10.93 -22.64 10.86
N LYS A 396 10.77 -21.32 10.68
CA LYS A 396 11.86 -20.39 10.37
C LYS A 396 11.91 -19.27 11.41
N GLY A 397 13.12 -18.86 11.78
CA GLY A 397 13.32 -17.66 12.60
C GLY A 397 14.02 -17.89 13.94
N VAL A 398 14.25 -16.79 14.63
CA VAL A 398 14.86 -16.73 15.95
C VAL A 398 13.73 -16.66 16.99
N PHE A 399 13.51 -17.76 17.71
CA PHE A 399 12.55 -17.83 18.81
C PHE A 399 13.22 -17.37 20.11
N LEU A 400 12.75 -16.23 20.63
CA LEU A 400 13.13 -15.64 21.91
C LEU A 400 11.95 -15.82 22.87
N ALA A 401 11.98 -16.86 23.70
CA ALA A 401 10.88 -17.19 24.61
C ALA A 401 11.25 -16.87 26.07
N GLN A 402 10.30 -16.34 26.84
CA GLN A 402 10.52 -16.09 28.27
C GLN A 402 10.68 -17.41 29.06
N ALA A 403 9.80 -18.37 28.81
CA ALA A 403 9.70 -19.63 29.54
C ALA A 403 10.36 -20.78 28.75
N SER A 404 9.61 -21.60 28.02
CA SER A 404 10.14 -22.82 27.39
C SER A 404 9.92 -22.86 25.88
N ILE A 405 10.73 -23.64 25.17
CA ILE A 405 10.50 -23.99 23.77
C ILE A 405 10.46 -25.51 23.62
N THR A 406 9.41 -26.01 22.99
CA THR A 406 9.25 -27.45 22.70
C THR A 406 9.24 -27.64 21.19
N LEU A 407 10.11 -28.52 20.69
CA LEU A 407 10.09 -29.04 19.34
C LEU A 407 9.58 -30.47 19.41
N GLU A 408 8.33 -30.68 18.98
CA GLU A 408 7.71 -32.00 18.96
C GLU A 408 8.34 -32.91 17.89
N THR A 409 7.93 -34.19 17.88
CA THR A 409 8.48 -35.24 17.02
C THR A 409 8.65 -34.78 15.57
N GLY A 410 9.89 -34.77 15.09
CA GLY A 410 10.21 -34.47 13.69
C GLY A 410 10.10 -33.00 13.30
N ALA A 411 9.87 -32.08 14.25
CA ALA A 411 9.85 -30.66 13.97
C ALA A 411 11.22 -30.17 13.47
N LYS A 412 11.19 -29.28 12.49
CA LYS A 412 12.38 -28.66 11.88
C LYS A 412 12.38 -27.17 12.16
N LEU A 413 13.53 -26.66 12.57
CA LEU A 413 13.77 -25.25 12.81
C LEU A 413 15.03 -24.82 12.07
N GLU A 414 14.87 -24.00 11.03
CA GLU A 414 15.97 -23.20 10.48
C GLU A 414 15.95 -21.86 11.20
N GLY A 415 16.78 -21.75 12.24
CA GLY A 415 16.54 -20.76 13.25
C GLY A 415 17.32 -20.99 14.54
N ARG A 416 16.81 -20.39 15.61
CA ARG A 416 17.36 -20.54 16.96
C ARG A 416 16.23 -20.73 17.96
N ALA A 417 16.43 -21.62 18.93
CA ALA A 417 15.52 -21.85 20.05
C ALA A 417 16.15 -21.33 21.34
N LEU A 418 15.80 -20.09 21.73
CA LEU A 418 16.45 -19.36 22.82
C LEU A 418 15.44 -19.04 23.91
N THR A 419 15.61 -19.64 25.10
CA THR A 419 14.71 -19.39 26.24
C THR A 419 15.40 -18.63 27.36
N GLN A 420 14.69 -17.74 28.06
CA GLN A 420 15.26 -16.99 29.19
C GLN A 420 15.32 -17.82 30.47
N THR A 421 14.25 -18.52 30.84
CA THR A 421 14.17 -19.17 32.17
C THR A 421 13.90 -20.67 32.12
N GLY A 422 13.10 -21.13 31.16
CA GLY A 422 12.65 -22.51 31.08
C GLY A 422 13.52 -23.40 30.20
N ALA A 423 12.92 -24.52 29.80
CA ALA A 423 13.62 -25.62 29.14
C ALA A 423 13.54 -25.52 27.62
N VAL A 424 14.46 -26.21 26.94
CA VAL A 424 14.30 -26.59 25.55
C VAL A 424 14.12 -28.11 25.48
N SER A 425 12.97 -28.56 24.97
CA SER A 425 12.67 -29.99 24.78
C SER A 425 12.60 -30.30 23.29
N MET A 426 13.23 -31.38 22.87
CA MET A 426 13.29 -31.82 21.47
C MET A 426 12.95 -33.31 21.36
N ASP A 427 12.24 -33.69 20.31
CA ASP A 427 12.00 -35.09 19.96
C ASP A 427 12.22 -35.32 18.47
N ALA A 428 13.23 -36.12 18.12
CA ALA A 428 13.65 -36.41 16.74
C ALA A 428 13.67 -35.15 15.82
N ALA A 429 14.02 -34.00 16.37
CA ALA A 429 13.90 -32.70 15.75
C ALA A 429 15.15 -32.36 14.91
N THR A 430 15.07 -31.36 14.05
CA THR A 430 16.24 -30.79 13.37
C THR A 430 16.33 -29.30 13.65
N VAL A 431 17.40 -28.85 14.29
CA VAL A 431 17.65 -27.42 14.53
C VAL A 431 18.92 -27.03 13.78
N THR A 432 18.78 -26.11 12.82
CA THR A 432 19.91 -25.60 12.03
C THR A 432 20.00 -24.09 12.21
N LYS A 433 21.11 -23.62 12.77
CA LYS A 433 21.39 -22.19 12.86
C LYS A 433 21.44 -21.58 11.44
N PRO A 434 20.74 -20.45 11.17
CA PRO A 434 20.81 -19.78 9.88
C PRO A 434 22.23 -19.34 9.53
N ALA A 435 22.59 -19.40 8.25
CA ALA A 435 23.81 -18.77 7.75
C ALA A 435 23.80 -17.28 8.08
N SER A 436 24.96 -16.74 8.45
CA SER A 436 25.15 -15.33 8.83
C SER A 436 25.23 -14.43 7.61
#